data_AF-A1ZIE6-F1
#
_entry.id   AF-A1ZIE6-F1
#
_cell.length_a   1.000
_cell.length_b   1.000
_cell.length_c   1.000
_cell.angle_alpha   90.00
_cell.angle_beta   90.00
_cell.angle_gamma   90.00
#
_symmetry.space_group_name_H-M   'P 1'
#
loop_
_entity.id
_entity.type
_entity.pdbx_description
1 polymer ?
#
loop_
_entity_poly.entity_id
_entity_poly.type
_entity_poly.pdbx_seq_one_letter_code
_entity_poly.pdbx_strand_id
1 'polypeptide(L)'
;MPYKKNLTLDFHALIQNNIDLKLSEHVVLTWAYEAAWDGTLEPLEDDGIRYYCFTPKGFRDALPTLKIKTDRGIRKIIEKLVKQDLLVPHYNRQGIGAYYAFSPITQKLFKGS
;
A
#
# COMPACT_ATOMS: atom_id res chain seq x y z
N MET A 1 -9.02 -5.04 -19.11
CA MET A 1 -7.98 -6.09 -19.05
C MET A 1 -8.31 -7.04 -17.90
N PRO A 2 -8.24 -8.37 -18.08
CA PRO A 2 -8.41 -9.30 -16.98
C PRO A 2 -7.21 -9.13 -16.03
N TYR A 3 -7.48 -8.70 -14.79
CA TYR A 3 -6.48 -8.55 -13.73
C TYR A 3 -5.84 -9.92 -13.46
N LYS A 4 -4.62 -10.15 -13.95
CA LYS A 4 -3.82 -11.32 -13.60
C LYS A 4 -2.48 -10.83 -13.04
N LYS A 5 -2.53 -10.29 -11.82
CA LYS A 5 -1.34 -10.05 -11.00
C LYS A 5 -1.34 -11.09 -9.88
N ASN A 6 -0.19 -11.73 -9.66
CA ASN A 6 -0.04 -12.78 -8.68
C ASN A 6 0.11 -12.14 -7.29
N LEU A 7 -0.68 -12.58 -6.31
CA LEU A 7 -0.42 -12.22 -4.93
C LEU A 7 0.81 -13.01 -4.46
N THR A 8 1.92 -12.33 -4.24
CA THR A 8 3.12 -12.94 -3.66
C THR A 8 3.08 -12.75 -2.15
N LEU A 9 3.12 -13.86 -1.40
CA LEU A 9 3.16 -13.88 0.05
C LEU A 9 4.47 -14.51 0.50
N ASP A 10 5.43 -13.68 0.90
CA ASP A 10 6.65 -14.15 1.55
C ASP A 10 6.38 -14.39 3.04
N PHE A 11 5.89 -15.59 3.38
CA PHE A 11 5.60 -15.96 4.76
C PHE A 11 6.82 -15.86 5.67
N HIS A 12 8.02 -16.10 5.15
CA HIS A 12 9.24 -16.02 5.95
C HIS A 12 9.51 -14.57 6.37
N ALA A 13 9.48 -13.64 5.43
CA ALA A 13 9.68 -12.23 5.71
C ALA A 13 8.56 -11.65 6.59
N LEU A 14 7.31 -12.07 6.41
CA LEU A 14 6.20 -11.65 7.29
C LEU A 14 6.41 -12.11 8.74
N ILE A 15 6.80 -13.36 8.95
CA ILE A 15 7.08 -13.91 10.29
C ILE A 15 8.29 -13.21 10.92
N GLN A 16 9.39 -13.05 10.18
CA GLN A 16 10.60 -12.41 10.69
C GLN A 16 10.39 -10.95 11.13
N ASN A 17 9.54 -10.21 10.42
CA ASN A 17 9.25 -8.81 10.73
C ASN A 17 8.00 -8.64 11.63
N ASN A 18 7.45 -9.74 12.18
CA ASN A 18 6.26 -9.75 13.03
C ASN A 18 5.05 -9.01 12.40
N ILE A 19 4.83 -9.22 11.10
CA ILE A 19 3.77 -8.59 10.33
C ILE A 19 2.54 -9.50 10.31
N ASP A 20 1.42 -8.99 10.83
CA ASP A 20 0.12 -9.67 10.78
C ASP A 20 -0.86 -8.92 9.87
N LEU A 21 -1.02 -9.42 8.64
CA LEU A 21 -1.94 -8.88 7.64
C LEU A 21 -3.03 -9.89 7.30
N LYS A 22 -4.28 -9.40 7.30
CA LYS A 22 -5.40 -10.12 6.70
C LYS A 22 -5.26 -10.13 5.19
N LEU A 23 -5.89 -11.11 4.53
CA LEU A 23 -5.88 -11.20 3.06
C LEU A 23 -6.29 -9.90 2.38
N SER A 24 -7.30 -9.19 2.91
CA SER A 24 -7.71 -7.90 2.35
C SER A 24 -6.65 -6.81 2.45
N GLU A 25 -5.87 -6.81 3.52
CA GLU A 25 -4.80 -5.85 3.76
C GLU A 25 -3.60 -6.16 2.84
N HIS A 26 -3.31 -7.45 2.65
CA HIS A 26 -2.34 -7.92 1.66
C HIS A 26 -2.69 -7.50 0.24
N VAL A 27 -3.94 -7.68 -0.18
CA VAL A 27 -4.39 -7.28 -1.53
C VAL A 27 -4.26 -5.78 -1.71
N VAL A 28 -4.64 -4.97 -0.71
CA VAL A 28 -4.51 -3.51 -0.75
C VAL A 28 -3.04 -3.08 -0.88
N LEU A 29 -2.15 -3.66 -0.07
CA LEU A 29 -0.72 -3.34 -0.08
C LEU A 29 -0.05 -3.75 -1.41
N THR A 30 -0.35 -4.97 -1.88
CA THR A 30 0.18 -5.51 -3.14
C THR A 30 -0.24 -4.66 -4.32
N TRP A 31 -1.54 -4.34 -4.41
CA TRP A 31 -2.05 -3.48 -5.47
C TRP A 31 -1.38 -2.10 -5.44
N ALA A 32 -1.26 -1.48 -4.27
CA ALA A 32 -0.63 -0.17 -4.14
C ALA A 32 0.83 -0.19 -4.62
N TYR A 33 1.59 -1.21 -4.21
CA TYR A 33 2.99 -1.38 -4.60
C TYR A 33 3.14 -1.55 -6.10
N GLU A 34 2.34 -2.43 -6.70
CA GLU A 34 2.42 -2.70 -8.13
C GLU A 34 1.94 -1.51 -8.96
N ALA A 35 0.91 -0.78 -8.53
CA ALA A 35 0.39 0.42 -9.20
C ALA A 35 1.40 1.58 -9.14
N ALA A 36 2.23 1.64 -8.09
CA ALA A 36 3.35 2.56 -8.02
C ALA A 36 4.51 2.14 -8.95
N TRP A 37 4.78 0.84 -9.06
CA TRP A 37 5.87 0.32 -9.88
C TRP A 37 5.58 0.38 -11.39
N ASP A 38 4.35 0.08 -11.80
CA ASP A 38 3.94 0.08 -13.21
C ASP A 38 3.60 1.48 -13.77
N GLY A 39 3.72 2.51 -12.93
CA GLY A 39 3.45 3.90 -13.30
C GLY A 39 1.98 4.29 -13.32
N THR A 40 1.07 3.44 -12.84
CA THR A 40 -0.36 3.79 -12.70
C THR A 40 -0.56 4.98 -11.73
N LEU A 41 0.28 5.09 -10.70
CA LEU A 41 0.25 6.19 -9.74
C LEU A 41 1.41 7.15 -10.00
N GLU A 42 1.09 8.41 -10.26
CA GLU A 42 2.10 9.47 -10.34
C GLU A 42 2.75 9.70 -8.96
N PRO A 43 4.09 9.62 -8.86
CA PRO A 43 4.78 9.88 -7.62
C PRO A 43 4.88 11.39 -7.35
N LEU A 44 4.79 11.76 -6.08
CA LEU A 44 5.34 13.00 -5.55
C LEU A 44 6.75 12.70 -5.04
N GLU A 45 7.76 13.34 -5.63
CA GLU A 45 9.14 13.30 -5.11
C GLU A 45 9.35 14.47 -4.14
N ASP A 46 9.69 14.15 -2.90
CA ASP A 46 10.05 15.13 -1.86
C ASP A 46 11.22 14.59 -1.03
N ASP A 47 12.27 15.40 -0.86
CA ASP A 47 13.53 15.02 -0.19
C ASP A 47 14.12 13.67 -0.66
N GLY A 48 14.00 13.36 -1.96
CA GLY A 48 14.48 12.11 -2.55
C GLY A 48 13.65 10.87 -2.20
N ILE A 49 12.49 11.05 -1.54
CA ILE A 49 11.53 10.00 -1.23
C ILE A 49 10.36 10.09 -2.22
N ARG A 50 9.97 8.94 -2.79
CA ARG A 50 8.79 8.82 -3.64
C ARG A 50 7.56 8.49 -2.81
N TYR A 51 6.60 9.41 -2.81
CA TYR A 51 5.30 9.25 -2.19
C TYR A 51 4.21 9.06 -3.24
N TYR A 52 3.17 8.32 -2.87
CA TYR A 52 2.02 8.06 -3.74
C TYR A 52 0.72 8.40 -3.02
N CYS A 53 -0.23 8.96 -3.77
CA CYS A 53 -1.52 9.35 -3.24
C CYS A 53 -2.44 8.14 -3.07
N PHE A 54 -2.78 7.80 -1.83
CA PHE A 54 -3.62 6.66 -1.48
C PHE A 54 -4.96 7.14 -0.94
N THR A 55 -5.96 7.22 -1.82
CA THR A 55 -7.32 7.67 -1.46
C THR A 55 -8.28 6.49 -1.34
N PRO A 56 -9.26 6.55 -0.42
CA PRO A 56 -10.30 5.51 -0.31
C PRO A 56 -11.06 5.24 -1.61
N LYS A 57 -11.33 6.29 -2.39
CA LYS A 57 -11.98 6.17 -3.70
C LYS A 57 -11.11 5.37 -4.67
N GLY A 58 -9.82 5.71 -4.80
CA GLY A 58 -8.90 5.01 -5.70
C GLY A 58 -8.84 3.50 -5.45
N PHE A 59 -8.77 3.08 -4.18
CA PHE A 59 -8.82 1.66 -3.85
C PHE A 59 -10.17 1.01 -4.15
N ARG A 60 -11.30 1.69 -3.91
CA ARG A 60 -12.63 1.12 -4.21
C ARG A 60 -12.83 0.92 -5.71
N ASP A 61 -12.36 1.86 -6.51
CA ASP A 61 -12.47 1.81 -7.97
C ASP A 61 -11.55 0.72 -8.55
N ALA A 62 -10.34 0.57 -8.00
CA ALA A 62 -9.39 -0.44 -8.46
C ALA A 62 -9.64 -1.85 -7.92
N LEU A 63 -10.21 -1.97 -6.71
CA LEU A 63 -10.43 -3.24 -6.01
C LEU A 63 -11.92 -3.46 -5.66
N PRO A 64 -12.83 -3.44 -6.63
CA PRO A 64 -14.27 -3.54 -6.36
C PRO A 64 -14.66 -4.89 -5.73
N THR A 65 -13.91 -5.96 -5.99
CA THR A 65 -14.15 -7.31 -5.48
C THR A 65 -13.81 -7.48 -4.00
N LEU A 66 -13.00 -6.59 -3.42
CA LEU A 66 -12.69 -6.59 -1.98
C LEU A 66 -13.90 -6.24 -1.10
N LYS A 67 -14.99 -5.73 -1.69
CA LYS A 67 -16.24 -5.39 -1.01
C LYS A 67 -16.06 -4.46 0.21
N ILE A 68 -15.00 -3.65 0.23
CA ILE A 68 -14.79 -2.63 1.27
C ILE A 68 -15.67 -1.43 0.90
N LYS A 69 -16.89 -1.43 1.44
CA LYS A 69 -17.95 -0.50 1.02
C LYS A 69 -17.80 0.93 1.55
N THR A 70 -16.90 1.19 2.48
CA THR A 70 -16.82 2.48 3.17
C THR A 70 -15.41 3.06 3.13
N ASP A 71 -15.33 4.38 3.03
CA ASP A 71 -14.05 5.09 3.11
C ASP A 71 -13.35 4.85 4.44
N ARG A 72 -14.13 4.69 5.52
CA ARG A 72 -13.62 4.32 6.86
C ARG A 72 -12.93 2.97 6.84
N GLY A 73 -13.44 2.00 6.08
CA GLY A 73 -12.83 0.67 5.95
C GLY A 73 -11.45 0.74 5.33
N ILE A 74 -11.31 1.46 4.21
CA ILE A 74 -10.00 1.64 3.55
C ILE A 74 -9.03 2.43 4.43
N ARG A 75 -9.49 3.52 5.07
CA ARG A 75 -8.65 4.29 5.99
C ARG A 75 -8.09 3.44 7.12
N LYS A 76 -8.90 2.56 7.72
CA LYS A 76 -8.44 1.62 8.76
C LYS A 76 -7.35 0.67 8.26
N ILE A 77 -7.43 0.22 7.00
CA ILE A 77 -6.39 -0.62 6.40
C ILE A 77 -5.10 0.18 6.24
N ILE A 78 -5.17 1.38 5.64
CA ILE A 78 -4.00 2.24 5.47
C ILE A 78 -3.36 2.58 6.82
N GLU A 79 -4.17 2.95 7.82
CA GLU A 79 -3.71 3.21 9.19
C GLU A 79 -3.02 2.00 9.81
N LYS A 80 -3.52 0.79 9.57
CA LYS A 80 -2.88 -0.45 10.04
C LYS A 80 -1.54 -0.69 9.33
N LEU A 81 -1.47 -0.50 8.01
CA LEU A 81 -0.23 -0.60 7.23
C LEU A 81 0.82 0.41 7.72
N VAL A 82 0.40 1.63 8.10
CA VAL A 82 1.29 2.62 8.71
C VAL A 82 1.77 2.18 10.10
N LYS A 83 0.86 1.67 10.95
CA LYS A 83 1.20 1.18 12.30
C LYS A 83 2.14 -0.02 12.31
N GLN A 84 2.18 -0.78 11.22
CA GLN A 84 3.09 -1.92 11.04
C GLN A 84 4.36 -1.54 10.27
N ASP A 85 4.65 -0.25 10.12
CA ASP A 85 5.83 0.26 9.42
C ASP A 85 5.94 -0.25 7.97
N LEU A 86 4.82 -0.51 7.32
CA LEU A 86 4.77 -0.92 5.89
C LEU A 86 4.60 0.28 4.98
N LEU A 87 3.88 1.29 5.44
CA LEU A 87 3.70 2.57 4.77
C LEU A 87 4.20 3.71 5.66
N VAL A 88 4.97 4.61 5.07
CA VAL A 88 5.46 5.82 5.75
C VAL A 88 4.68 7.00 5.22
N PRO A 89 3.87 7.68 6.05
CA PRO A 89 3.16 8.86 5.58
C PRO A 89 4.10 10.03 5.30
N HIS A 90 3.67 10.90 4.40
CA HIS A 90 4.31 12.20 4.22
C HIS A 90 4.30 13.01 5.53
N TYR A 91 5.40 13.70 5.85
CA TYR A 91 5.53 14.47 7.09
C TYR A 91 4.54 15.65 7.13
N ASN A 92 4.42 16.38 6.01
CA ASN A 92 3.44 17.48 5.86
C ASN A 92 2.05 17.01 5.37
N ARG A 93 1.37 16.15 6.16
CA ARG A 93 0.02 15.64 5.81
C ARG A 93 -1.03 16.73 5.59
N GLN A 94 -0.91 17.87 6.29
CA GLN A 94 -1.90 18.95 6.19
C GLN A 94 -1.80 19.73 4.88
N GLY A 95 -0.59 19.90 4.32
CA GLY A 95 -0.39 20.60 3.06
C GLY A 95 -0.53 19.71 1.81
N ILE A 96 -0.10 18.44 1.90
CA ILE A 96 0.04 17.55 0.73
C ILE A 96 -1.05 16.48 0.68
N GLY A 97 -1.63 16.11 1.83
CA GLY A 97 -2.73 15.16 1.92
C GLY A 97 -2.30 13.71 2.14
N ALA A 98 -3.04 12.77 1.53
CA ALA A 98 -2.93 11.33 1.78
C ALA A 98 -1.80 10.66 0.98
N TYR A 99 -0.59 11.18 1.11
CA TYR A 99 0.61 10.67 0.45
C TYR A 99 1.41 9.75 1.36
N TYR A 100 1.86 8.62 0.81
CA TYR A 100 2.59 7.59 1.54
C TYR A 100 3.72 7.02 0.68
N ALA A 101 4.86 6.75 1.32
CA ALA A 101 5.97 6.02 0.75
C ALA A 101 5.95 4.56 1.24
N PHE A 102 6.58 3.66 0.48
CA PHE A 102 6.80 2.28 0.91
C PHE A 102 8.05 2.20 1.80
N SER A 103 7.89 1.59 2.97
CA SER A 103 9.03 1.38 3.86
C SER A 103 10.06 0.41 3.28
N PRO A 104 11.30 0.39 3.81
CA PRO A 104 12.28 -0.62 3.43
C PRO A 104 11.79 -2.06 3.61
N ILE A 105 10.96 -2.32 4.62
CA ILE A 105 10.34 -3.63 4.87
C ILE A 105 9.43 -4.01 3.70
N THR A 106 8.53 -3.10 3.31
CA THR A 106 7.65 -3.33 2.16
C THR A 106 8.43 -3.54 0.88
N GLN A 107 9.50 -2.77 0.64
CA GLN A 107 10.33 -2.97 -0.54
C GLN A 107 10.99 -4.34 -0.58
N LYS A 108 11.47 -4.86 0.56
CA LYS A 108 12.02 -6.23 0.67
C LYS A 108 10.96 -7.30 0.41
N LEU A 109 9.74 -7.12 0.93
CA LEU A 109 8.64 -8.07 0.72
C LEU A 109 8.29 -8.26 -0.77
N PHE A 110 8.43 -7.23 -1.60
CA PHE A 110 8.00 -7.27 -2.99
C PHE A 110 9.12 -7.37 -4.04
N LYS A 111 10.35 -6.93 -3.73
CA LYS A 111 11.48 -7.06 -4.69
C LYS A 111 12.09 -8.46 -4.73
N GLY A 112 11.72 -9.33 -3.78
CA GLY A 112 12.48 -10.56 -3.52
C GLY A 112 13.79 -10.22 -2.80
N SER A 113 14.26 -11.16 -1.99
CA SER A 113 15.57 -11.07 -1.33
C SER A 113 16.71 -11.21 -2.34
#